data_AF-A0A960YEF0-F1
#
_entry.id   AF-A0A960YEF0-F1
#
_cell.length_a   1.000
_cell.length_b   1.000
_cell.length_c   1.000
_cell.angle_alpha   90.00
_cell.angle_beta   90.00
_cell.angle_gamma   90.00
#
_symmetry.space_group_name_H-M   'P 1'
#
loop_
_entity.id
_entity.type
_entity.pdbx_description
1 polymer ?
#
loop_
_entity_poly.entity_id
_entity_poly.type
_entity_poly.pdbx_seq_one_letter_code
_entity_poly.pdbx_strand_id
1 'polypeptide(L)'
;QHGGTRDIKYIYLNSGSESDVLPVIIYHFNTVKEIIKSSEEGNLFHHIVSDEGLHRNDMVTLKIRYPSINILILKKKIVTVQETKPKLQAIEDKDDSAVVDADKARAAEMATVNSNLNLHSENPVFLARIHLRDMELDKVKQLLFDFDLKSEDIAFIRTFLSVMLKNVNNKEELESNKDRVRTLDEIFRLAILIIDRNEDQFENELENGFSREVAYMVYTLLEKYQEQAVNIEEEIMLWEWKYRARRLM
;
A
#
# COMPACT_ATOMS: atom_id res chain seq x y z
N GLN A 1 9.48 -16.39 -48.53
CA GLN A 1 8.59 -16.09 -47.38
C GLN A 1 8.55 -17.31 -46.46
N HIS A 2 8.69 -17.04 -45.15
CA HIS A 2 8.41 -17.84 -43.95
C HIS A 2 9.12 -19.18 -43.68
N GLY A 3 9.86 -19.21 -42.57
CA GLY A 3 10.39 -20.40 -41.90
C GLY A 3 11.11 -20.02 -40.60
N GLY A 4 10.47 -19.22 -39.74
CA GLY A 4 11.06 -18.76 -38.47
C GLY A 4 11.10 -19.90 -37.45
N THR A 5 12.29 -20.44 -37.21
CA THR A 5 12.61 -21.33 -36.09
C THR A 5 12.18 -20.66 -34.79
N ARG A 6 11.18 -21.21 -34.11
CA ARG A 6 10.88 -20.83 -32.73
C ARG A 6 12.01 -21.35 -31.86
N ASP A 7 12.86 -20.45 -31.36
CA ASP A 7 13.89 -20.79 -30.36
C ASP A 7 13.20 -21.31 -29.09
N ILE A 8 13.22 -22.63 -28.91
CA ILE A 8 12.73 -23.29 -27.70
C ILE A 8 13.76 -23.04 -26.59
N LYS A 9 13.33 -22.37 -25.52
CA LYS A 9 14.16 -22.13 -24.33
C LYS A 9 13.80 -23.12 -23.24
N TYR A 10 14.80 -23.76 -22.66
CA TYR A 10 14.65 -24.73 -21.57
C TYR A 10 14.95 -24.06 -20.22
N ILE A 11 14.15 -24.38 -19.20
CA ILE A 11 14.36 -23.98 -17.81
C ILE A 11 14.61 -25.27 -17.03
N TYR A 12 15.73 -25.31 -16.31
CA TYR A 12 16.07 -26.45 -15.45
C TYR A 12 15.73 -26.10 -14.00
N LEU A 13 14.89 -26.92 -13.39
CA LEU A 13 14.48 -26.81 -11.98
C LEU A 13 15.15 -27.93 -11.20
N ASN A 14 15.81 -27.61 -10.09
CA ASN A 14 16.37 -28.65 -9.23
C ASN A 14 15.25 -29.21 -8.34
N SER A 15 14.98 -30.51 -8.45
CA SER A 15 13.95 -31.19 -7.66
C SER A 15 14.46 -31.68 -6.30
N GLY A 16 15.78 -31.68 -6.07
CA GLY A 16 16.38 -32.20 -4.83
C GLY A 16 16.17 -33.70 -4.59
N SER A 17 15.68 -34.43 -5.60
CA SER A 17 15.44 -35.88 -5.54
C SER A 17 16.42 -36.62 -6.45
N GLU A 18 16.91 -37.77 -5.99
CA GLU A 18 17.76 -38.69 -6.76
C GLU A 18 16.97 -39.55 -7.76
N SER A 19 15.67 -39.30 -7.93
CA SER A 19 14.85 -40.02 -8.90
C SER A 19 15.17 -39.64 -10.35
N ASP A 20 15.33 -40.66 -11.19
CA ASP A 20 15.58 -40.50 -12.63
C ASP A 20 14.43 -39.84 -13.39
N VAL A 21 13.18 -40.02 -12.91
CA VAL A 21 11.97 -39.45 -13.52
C VAL A 21 10.99 -39.02 -12.43
N LEU A 22 10.48 -37.78 -12.54
CA LEU A 22 9.46 -37.22 -11.66
C LEU A 22 8.25 -36.77 -12.49
N PRO A 23 7.02 -37.19 -12.14
CA PRO A 23 5.82 -36.63 -12.77
C PRO A 23 5.67 -35.16 -12.37
N VAL A 24 5.58 -34.27 -13.35
CA VAL A 24 5.38 -32.83 -13.15
C VAL A 24 3.97 -32.46 -13.59
N ILE A 25 3.24 -31.77 -12.70
CA ILE A 25 1.93 -31.19 -13.01
C ILE A 25 2.12 -29.69 -13.22
N ILE A 26 1.67 -29.18 -14.37
CA ILE A 26 1.77 -27.77 -14.72
C ILE A 26 0.37 -27.18 -14.72
N TYR A 27 0.18 -26.13 -13.93
CA TYR A 27 -1.04 -25.31 -13.92
C TYR A 27 -0.74 -23.96 -14.55
N HIS A 28 -1.71 -23.46 -15.32
CA HIS A 28 -1.65 -22.15 -15.94
C HIS A 28 -2.70 -21.25 -15.29
N PHE A 29 -2.25 -20.14 -14.74
CA PHE A 29 -3.09 -19.12 -14.13
C PHE A 29 -2.81 -17.78 -14.80
N ASN A 30 -3.86 -16.99 -15.01
CA ASN A 30 -3.72 -15.67 -15.64
C ASN A 30 -3.51 -14.58 -14.59
N THR A 31 -3.96 -14.83 -13.35
CA THR A 31 -3.89 -13.86 -12.26
C THR A 31 -3.38 -14.48 -10.96
N VAL A 32 -2.79 -13.66 -10.10
CA VAL A 32 -2.29 -14.09 -8.79
C VAL A 32 -3.45 -14.48 -7.85
N LYS A 33 -4.62 -13.86 -8.01
CA LYS A 33 -5.84 -14.19 -7.26
C LYS A 33 -6.28 -15.64 -7.54
N GLU A 34 -6.15 -16.12 -8.78
CA GLU A 34 -6.42 -17.52 -9.14
C GLU A 34 -5.44 -18.50 -8.49
N ILE A 35 -4.16 -18.15 -8.42
CA ILE A 35 -3.13 -18.98 -7.75
C ILE A 35 -3.48 -19.13 -6.26
N ILE A 36 -3.86 -18.03 -5.62
CA ILE A 36 -4.23 -18.02 -4.21
C ILE A 36 -5.46 -18.89 -3.98
N LYS A 37 -6.52 -18.70 -4.78
CA LYS A 37 -7.74 -19.50 -4.70
C LYS A 37 -7.48 -20.99 -4.92
N SER A 38 -6.67 -21.35 -5.92
CA SER A 38 -6.32 -22.75 -6.21
C SER A 38 -5.54 -23.39 -5.07
N SER A 39 -4.73 -22.62 -4.35
CA SER A 39 -4.05 -23.10 -3.15
C SER A 39 -4.99 -23.29 -1.97
N GLU A 40 -5.98 -22.40 -1.79
CA GLU A 40 -7.04 -22.56 -0.78
C GLU A 40 -7.91 -23.80 -1.05
N GLU A 41 -8.05 -24.18 -2.32
CA GLU A 41 -8.69 -25.44 -2.75
C GLU A 41 -7.80 -26.69 -2.54
N GLY A 42 -6.59 -26.52 -1.98
CA GLY A 42 -5.71 -27.62 -1.57
C GLY A 42 -4.58 -27.96 -2.55
N ASN A 43 -4.40 -27.19 -3.63
CA ASN A 43 -3.28 -27.43 -4.55
C ASN A 43 -1.97 -26.87 -3.98
N LEU A 44 -0.92 -27.70 -3.95
CA LEU A 44 0.40 -27.32 -3.45
C LEU A 44 1.34 -27.02 -4.62
N PHE A 45 1.91 -25.81 -4.62
CA PHE A 45 2.87 -25.37 -5.62
C PHE A 45 4.28 -25.38 -5.04
N HIS A 46 5.25 -25.83 -5.83
CA HIS A 46 6.67 -25.80 -5.44
C HIS A 46 7.43 -24.69 -6.19
N HIS A 47 7.05 -24.48 -7.45
CA HIS A 47 7.68 -23.51 -8.33
C HIS A 47 6.60 -22.67 -9.02
N ILE A 48 6.79 -21.36 -9.03
CA ILE A 48 5.98 -20.43 -9.82
C ILE A 48 6.90 -19.82 -10.88
N VAL A 49 6.56 -20.02 -12.15
CA VAL A 49 7.27 -19.40 -13.27
C VAL A 49 6.39 -18.28 -13.80
N SER A 50 6.94 -17.07 -13.86
CA SER A 50 6.23 -15.92 -14.41
C SER A 50 7.09 -15.13 -15.38
N ASP A 51 6.45 -14.42 -16.31
CA ASP A 51 7.09 -13.40 -17.12
C ASP A 51 7.39 -12.14 -16.28
N GLU A 52 8.13 -11.20 -16.86
CA GLU A 52 8.52 -9.92 -16.25
C GLU A 52 7.33 -9.04 -15.82
N GLY A 53 6.11 -9.40 -16.21
CA GLY A 53 4.87 -8.74 -15.80
C GLY A 53 4.40 -9.04 -14.36
N LEU A 54 5.06 -9.94 -13.62
CA LEU A 54 4.71 -10.17 -12.21
C LEU A 54 5.17 -9.01 -11.34
N HIS A 55 4.24 -8.34 -10.68
CA HIS A 55 4.57 -7.24 -9.80
C HIS A 55 5.33 -7.72 -8.56
N ARG A 56 6.34 -6.94 -8.13
CA ARG A 56 7.17 -7.26 -6.96
C ARG A 56 6.34 -7.40 -5.67
N ASN A 57 5.21 -6.69 -5.57
CA ASN A 57 4.27 -6.81 -4.45
C ASN A 57 3.57 -8.17 -4.43
N ASP A 58 3.13 -8.67 -5.59
CA ASP A 58 2.52 -10.00 -5.69
C ASP A 58 3.50 -11.10 -5.34
N MET A 59 4.76 -10.95 -5.75
CA MET A 59 5.82 -11.86 -5.35
C MET A 59 6.03 -11.88 -3.83
N VAL A 60 6.01 -10.71 -3.18
CA VAL A 60 6.12 -10.60 -1.73
C VAL A 60 4.92 -11.25 -1.05
N THR A 61 3.70 -10.99 -1.52
CA THR A 61 2.47 -11.61 -1.00
C THR A 61 2.52 -13.13 -1.13
N LEU A 62 2.92 -13.65 -2.29
CA LEU A 62 3.11 -15.08 -2.53
C LEU A 62 4.20 -15.67 -1.62
N LYS A 63 5.30 -14.95 -1.40
CA LYS A 63 6.40 -15.43 -0.56
C LYS A 63 6.09 -15.40 0.94
N ILE A 64 5.26 -14.45 1.39
CA ILE A 64 4.75 -14.41 2.77
C ILE A 64 3.76 -15.56 3.00
N ARG A 65 2.82 -15.74 2.08
CA ARG A 65 1.78 -16.79 2.20
C ARG A 65 2.35 -18.19 2.00
N TYR A 66 3.34 -18.32 1.12
CA TYR A 66 3.98 -19.60 0.78
C TYR A 66 5.52 -19.49 0.85
N PRO A 67 6.11 -19.56 2.06
CA PRO A 67 7.55 -19.37 2.24
C PRO A 67 8.42 -20.37 1.46
N SER A 68 7.91 -21.58 1.25
CA SER A 68 8.59 -22.67 0.54
C SER A 68 8.55 -22.57 -0.99
N ILE A 69 7.78 -21.63 -1.57
CA ILE A 69 7.67 -21.51 -3.02
C ILE A 69 8.90 -20.82 -3.62
N ASN A 70 9.42 -21.39 -4.70
CA ASN A 70 10.45 -20.77 -5.55
C ASN A 70 9.80 -20.03 -6.72
N ILE A 71 10.01 -18.71 -6.80
CA ILE A 71 9.48 -17.86 -7.87
C ILE A 71 10.59 -17.57 -8.88
N LEU A 72 10.34 -17.88 -10.15
CA LEU A 72 11.26 -17.66 -11.27
C LEU A 72 10.66 -16.61 -12.20
N ILE A 73 11.41 -15.52 -12.42
CA ILE A 73 11.02 -14.46 -13.34
C ILE A 73 11.80 -14.62 -14.64
N LEU A 74 11.08 -14.74 -15.75
CA LEU A 74 11.65 -14.72 -17.09
C LEU A 74 11.85 -13.28 -17.53
N LYS A 75 13.11 -12.86 -17.68
CA LYS A 75 13.45 -11.55 -18.23
C LYS A 75 13.76 -11.65 -19.71
N LYS A 76 13.17 -10.76 -20.52
CA LYS A 76 13.58 -10.62 -21.93
C LYS A 76 14.92 -9.89 -21.96
N LYS A 77 15.96 -10.56 -22.45
CA LYS A 77 17.28 -9.95 -22.63
C LYS A 77 17.20 -8.91 -23.76
N ILE A 78 16.98 -7.65 -23.43
CA ILE A 78 17.11 -6.54 -24.36
C ILE A 78 18.61 -6.35 -24.58
N VAL A 79 19.11 -6.70 -25.77
CA VAL A 79 20.47 -6.36 -26.19
C VAL A 79 20.45 -4.89 -26.58
N THR A 80 20.58 -4.00 -25.60
CA THR A 80 20.79 -2.58 -25.87
C THR A 80 22.28 -2.39 -26.11
N VAL A 81 22.65 -2.22 -27.39
CA VAL A 81 23.95 -1.70 -27.79
C VAL A 81 23.95 -0.22 -27.43
N GLN A 82 24.66 0.16 -26.37
CA GLN A 82 25.18 1.51 -26.17
C GLN A 82 26.37 1.49 -25.19
N GLU A 83 27.56 1.61 -25.82
CA GLU A 83 28.71 2.44 -25.43
C GLU A 83 29.49 2.16 -24.13
N THR A 84 30.64 1.48 -24.31
CA THR A 84 31.99 1.88 -23.83
C THR A 84 32.03 3.21 -23.06
N LYS A 85 32.42 3.31 -21.77
CA LYS A 85 33.69 2.99 -21.07
C LYS A 85 33.56 3.56 -19.63
N PRO A 86 34.50 3.36 -18.69
CA PRO A 86 35.29 2.18 -18.36
C PRO A 86 35.14 1.77 -16.87
N LYS A 87 35.55 0.54 -16.58
CA LYS A 87 35.73 -0.02 -15.24
C LYS A 87 36.74 0.81 -14.42
N LEU A 88 36.38 1.12 -13.18
CA LEU A 88 37.34 1.39 -12.10
C LEU A 88 37.24 0.28 -11.06
N GLN A 89 38.17 -0.66 -11.25
CA GLN A 89 39.00 -1.35 -10.27
C GLN A 89 38.36 -2.06 -9.06
N ALA A 90 38.68 -3.35 -9.01
CA ALA A 90 38.57 -4.25 -7.90
C ALA A 90 39.35 -3.78 -6.66
N ILE A 91 38.75 -4.02 -5.50
CA ILE A 91 39.49 -4.35 -4.28
C ILE A 91 38.87 -5.65 -3.76
N GLU A 92 39.71 -6.66 -3.64
CA GLU A 92 39.42 -8.00 -3.15
C GLU A 92 39.22 -8.03 -1.62
N ASP A 93 38.29 -8.88 -1.20
CA ASP A 93 38.25 -9.72 0.01
C ASP A 93 38.82 -9.21 1.34
N LYS A 94 37.92 -9.02 2.33
CA LYS A 94 37.97 -9.69 3.65
C LYS A 94 36.73 -9.39 4.53
N ASP A 95 36.04 -10.47 4.86
CA ASP A 95 35.22 -10.82 6.04
C ASP A 95 34.33 -9.82 6.82
N ASP A 96 33.24 -10.42 7.29
CA ASP A 96 32.41 -10.11 8.46
C ASP A 96 31.24 -9.12 8.36
N SER A 97 30.05 -9.72 8.24
CA SER A 97 28.84 -9.31 8.97
C SER A 97 28.28 -7.90 8.73
N ALA A 98 28.00 -7.55 7.47
CA ALA A 98 27.01 -6.51 7.21
C ALA A 98 25.61 -7.13 7.26
N VAL A 99 25.01 -7.19 8.46
CA VAL A 99 23.55 -7.18 8.58
C VAL A 99 23.10 -5.90 7.88
N VAL A 100 22.71 -6.04 6.60
CA VAL A 100 22.07 -4.99 5.85
C VAL A 100 20.73 -4.75 6.54
N ASP A 101 20.68 -3.69 7.33
CA ASP A 101 19.46 -3.20 7.96
C ASP A 101 18.39 -3.11 6.87
N ALA A 102 17.41 -4.01 6.94
CA ALA A 102 16.37 -4.16 5.92
C ALA A 102 15.59 -2.86 5.71
N ASP A 103 15.62 -1.96 6.70
CA ASP A 103 14.99 -0.65 6.65
C ASP A 103 15.78 0.37 5.81
N LYS A 104 17.12 0.25 5.74
CA LYS A 104 17.96 1.17 4.94
C LYS A 104 17.97 0.79 3.46
N ALA A 105 17.92 -0.51 3.15
CA ALA A 105 17.78 -1.02 1.77
C ALA A 105 16.37 -0.78 1.19
N ARG A 106 15.32 -0.79 2.01
CA ARG A 106 13.95 -0.43 1.60
C ARG A 106 13.79 1.05 1.24
N ALA A 107 14.51 1.94 1.92
CA ALA A 107 14.34 3.38 1.75
C ALA A 107 14.96 3.92 0.44
N ALA A 108 16.07 3.34 -0.02
CA ALA A 108 16.79 3.84 -1.19
C ALA A 108 16.19 3.40 -2.54
N GLU A 109 15.55 2.22 -2.62
CA GLU A 109 15.00 1.70 -3.89
C GLU A 109 13.59 2.22 -4.22
N MET A 110 12.85 2.79 -3.24
CA MET A 110 11.45 3.21 -3.44
C MET A 110 11.29 4.67 -3.93
N ALA A 111 12.39 5.43 -4.01
CA ALA A 111 12.37 6.82 -4.47
C ALA A 111 12.13 6.99 -5.99
N THR A 112 12.09 5.89 -6.75
CA THR A 112 11.97 5.90 -8.21
C THR A 112 10.58 5.53 -8.76
N VAL A 113 9.63 5.12 -7.90
CA VAL A 113 8.31 4.59 -8.32
C VAL A 113 7.21 5.65 -8.12
N ASN A 114 7.34 6.78 -8.81
CA ASN A 114 6.57 7.99 -8.49
C ASN A 114 5.37 8.27 -9.40
N SER A 115 4.64 7.28 -9.90
CA SER A 115 3.50 7.60 -10.80
C SER A 115 2.21 6.79 -10.72
N ASN A 116 2.09 5.67 -10.00
CA ASN A 116 0.81 4.92 -9.97
C ASN A 116 0.55 4.15 -8.65
N LEU A 117 0.89 4.72 -7.49
CA LEU A 117 0.71 4.03 -6.21
C LEU A 117 -0.78 3.89 -5.82
N ASN A 118 -1.60 4.90 -6.11
CA ASN A 118 -3.04 4.92 -5.76
C ASN A 118 -3.87 3.91 -6.56
N LEU A 119 -3.37 3.41 -7.70
CA LEU A 119 -4.12 2.52 -8.58
C LEU A 119 -3.95 1.03 -8.21
N HIS A 120 -2.99 0.68 -7.35
CA HIS A 120 -2.53 -0.71 -7.19
C HIS A 120 -2.37 -1.20 -5.74
N SER A 121 -2.60 -0.36 -4.72
CA SER A 121 -2.61 -0.79 -3.31
C SER A 121 -4.04 -0.80 -2.78
N GLU A 122 -4.58 -2.00 -2.53
CA GLU A 122 -5.89 -2.17 -1.86
C GLU A 122 -5.82 -1.85 -0.35
N ASN A 123 -4.63 -1.58 0.21
CA ASN A 123 -4.47 -1.28 1.64
C ASN A 123 -4.31 0.25 1.89
N PRO A 124 -5.30 0.91 2.53
CA PRO A 124 -5.28 2.35 2.75
C PRO A 124 -4.24 2.80 3.78
N VAL A 125 -3.95 1.97 4.78
CA VAL A 125 -2.95 2.26 5.82
C VAL A 125 -1.55 2.31 5.23
N PHE A 126 -1.25 1.41 4.29
CA PHE A 126 0.02 1.41 3.59
C PHE A 126 0.18 2.64 2.68
N LEU A 127 -0.88 3.02 1.95
CA LEU A 127 -0.91 4.24 1.15
C LEU A 127 -0.68 5.48 1.99
N ALA A 128 -1.37 5.59 3.13
CA ALA A 128 -1.19 6.69 4.07
C ALA A 128 0.27 6.81 4.52
N ARG A 129 0.92 5.70 4.86
CA ARG A 129 2.35 5.71 5.25
C ARG A 129 3.25 6.27 4.15
N ILE A 130 3.02 5.89 2.90
CA ILE A 130 3.84 6.37 1.78
C ILE A 130 3.60 7.85 1.54
N HIS A 131 2.33 8.28 1.43
CA HIS A 131 2.00 9.69 1.22
C HIS A 131 2.50 10.57 2.37
N LEU A 132 2.41 10.11 3.61
CA LEU A 132 2.94 10.84 4.76
C LEU A 132 4.47 10.96 4.74
N ARG A 133 5.18 9.93 4.29
CA ARG A 133 6.64 9.99 4.11
C ARG A 133 7.03 11.01 3.05
N ASP A 134 6.27 11.07 1.97
CA ASP A 134 6.52 11.95 0.82
C ASP A 134 5.86 13.34 1.01
N MET A 135 5.32 13.60 2.20
CA MET A 135 4.64 14.85 2.60
C MET A 135 3.42 15.24 1.73
N GLU A 136 2.79 14.27 1.09
CA GLU A 136 1.61 14.43 0.24
C GLU A 136 0.31 14.41 1.07
N LEU A 137 0.14 15.39 1.97
CA LEU A 137 -0.98 15.44 2.92
C LEU A 137 -2.37 15.44 2.24
N ASP A 138 -2.48 16.05 1.06
CA ASP A 138 -3.76 16.09 0.32
C ASP A 138 -4.17 14.71 -0.19
N LYS A 139 -3.22 13.83 -0.55
CA LYS A 139 -3.53 12.44 -0.91
C LYS A 139 -3.94 11.62 0.31
N VAL A 140 -3.34 11.89 1.47
CA VAL A 140 -3.75 11.25 2.73
C VAL A 140 -5.19 11.64 3.08
N LYS A 141 -5.57 12.92 2.87
CA LYS A 141 -6.96 13.38 3.02
C LYS A 141 -7.93 12.62 2.10
N GLN A 142 -7.55 12.40 0.84
CA GLN A 142 -8.36 11.70 -0.15
C GLN A 142 -8.70 10.25 0.26
N LEU A 143 -7.83 9.59 1.02
CA LEU A 143 -8.06 8.21 1.48
C LEU A 143 -9.37 8.05 2.28
N LEU A 144 -9.81 9.09 3.00
CA LEU A 144 -11.08 9.06 3.74
C LEU A 144 -12.30 8.94 2.81
N PHE A 145 -12.20 9.44 1.57
CA PHE A 145 -13.28 9.42 0.59
C PHE A 145 -13.15 8.22 -0.35
N ASP A 146 -11.94 7.91 -0.78
CA ASP A 146 -11.68 6.87 -1.79
C ASP A 146 -11.85 5.44 -1.24
N PHE A 147 -11.74 5.25 0.09
CA PHE A 147 -11.80 3.94 0.74
C PHE A 147 -12.89 3.89 1.82
N ASP A 148 -13.47 2.72 2.02
CA ASP A 148 -14.31 2.43 3.19
C ASP A 148 -13.41 2.03 4.36
N LEU A 149 -12.88 3.04 5.06
CA LEU A 149 -11.97 2.86 6.19
C LEU A 149 -12.72 2.39 7.43
N LYS A 150 -12.11 1.45 8.16
CA LYS A 150 -12.55 1.10 9.52
C LYS A 150 -11.88 1.99 10.56
N SER A 151 -12.46 2.05 11.74
CA SER A 151 -11.92 2.81 12.87
C SER A 151 -10.50 2.36 13.24
N GLU A 152 -10.17 1.07 13.12
CA GLU A 152 -8.82 0.56 13.37
C GLU A 152 -7.80 1.07 12.34
N ASP A 153 -8.19 1.12 11.06
CA ASP A 153 -7.32 1.60 9.98
C ASP A 153 -7.00 3.09 10.19
N ILE A 154 -8.02 3.89 10.53
CA ILE A 154 -7.84 5.30 10.83
C ILE A 154 -7.00 5.50 12.08
N ALA A 155 -7.25 4.74 13.15
CA ALA A 155 -6.44 4.80 14.37
C ALA A 155 -4.97 4.54 14.06
N PHE A 156 -4.67 3.59 13.17
CA PHE A 156 -3.30 3.30 12.74
C PHE A 156 -2.70 4.47 11.95
N ILE A 157 -3.43 5.06 10.99
CA ILE A 157 -2.99 6.25 10.26
C ILE A 157 -2.67 7.41 11.22
N ARG A 158 -3.51 7.60 12.24
CA ARG A 158 -3.29 8.61 13.29
C ARG A 158 -2.03 8.36 14.11
N THR A 159 -1.59 7.11 14.28
CA THR A 159 -0.29 6.86 14.93
C THR A 159 0.86 7.44 14.11
N PHE A 160 0.79 7.39 12.77
CA PHE A 160 1.80 8.00 11.91
C PHE A 160 1.78 9.53 12.02
N LEU A 161 0.58 10.14 11.97
CA LEU A 161 0.42 11.59 12.16
C LEU A 161 0.95 12.03 13.52
N SER A 162 0.67 11.27 14.58
CA SER A 162 1.17 11.53 15.92
C SER A 162 2.70 11.42 16.01
N VAL A 163 3.30 10.43 15.35
CA VAL A 163 4.76 10.28 15.28
C VAL A 163 5.38 11.45 14.51
N MET A 164 4.74 11.91 13.43
CA MET A 164 5.18 13.11 12.71
C MET A 164 5.11 14.35 13.61
N LEU A 165 3.99 14.57 14.30
CA LEU A 165 3.80 15.70 15.24
C LEU A 165 4.82 15.70 16.39
N LYS A 166 5.23 14.53 16.88
CA LYS A 166 6.28 14.39 17.92
C LYS A 166 7.68 14.68 17.39
N ASN A 167 7.93 14.38 16.12
CA ASN A 167 9.24 14.55 15.47
C ASN A 167 9.41 15.89 14.74
N VAL A 168 8.48 16.84 14.90
CA VAL A 168 8.49 18.14 14.22
C VAL A 168 9.81 18.90 14.43
N ASN A 169 10.39 18.81 15.63
CA ASN A 169 11.62 19.52 15.98
C ASN A 169 12.87 19.00 15.23
N ASN A 170 12.78 17.88 14.50
CA ASN A 170 13.92 17.24 13.84
C ASN A 170 14.03 17.57 12.33
N LYS A 171 13.05 18.27 11.73
CA LYS A 171 13.05 18.62 10.30
C LYS A 171 12.37 19.97 10.05
N GLU A 172 13.08 20.92 9.42
CA GLU A 172 12.56 22.26 9.10
C GLU A 172 11.29 22.23 8.21
N GLU A 173 11.19 21.27 7.30
CA GLU A 173 10.01 21.07 6.44
C GLU A 173 8.73 20.68 7.21
N LEU A 174 8.90 20.05 8.39
CA LEU A 174 7.78 19.62 9.22
C LEU A 174 7.22 20.77 10.05
N GLU A 175 8.06 21.73 10.47
CA GLU A 175 7.60 22.93 11.18
C GLU A 175 6.68 23.78 10.30
N SER A 176 6.98 23.88 9.00
CA SER A 176 6.15 24.64 8.05
C SER A 176 4.79 23.99 7.77
N ASN A 177 4.68 22.66 7.94
CA ASN A 177 3.45 21.90 7.69
C ASN A 177 2.74 21.44 8.97
N LYS A 178 3.25 21.83 10.14
CA LYS A 178 2.77 21.38 11.45
C LYS A 178 1.28 21.60 11.65
N ASP A 179 0.79 22.79 11.30
CA ASP A 179 -0.62 23.13 11.43
C ASP A 179 -1.47 22.30 10.48
N ARG A 180 -1.01 22.05 9.25
CA ARG A 180 -1.71 21.20 8.27
C ARG A 180 -1.79 19.75 8.74
N VAL A 181 -0.71 19.22 9.35
CA VAL A 181 -0.69 17.87 9.93
C VAL A 181 -1.61 17.79 11.16
N ARG A 182 -1.68 18.84 11.99
CA ARG A 182 -2.61 18.90 13.12
C ARG A 182 -4.07 18.92 12.65
N THR A 183 -4.41 19.77 11.69
CA THR A 183 -5.74 19.81 11.08
C THR A 183 -6.10 18.44 10.49
N LEU A 184 -5.13 17.77 9.84
CA LEU A 184 -5.33 16.43 9.30
C LEU A 184 -5.63 15.41 10.40
N ASP A 185 -4.85 15.37 11.49
CA ASP A 185 -5.13 14.47 12.62
C ASP A 185 -6.49 14.73 13.26
N GLU A 186 -6.92 15.99 13.34
CA GLU A 186 -8.23 16.37 13.84
C GLU A 186 -9.35 15.83 12.94
N ILE A 187 -9.22 15.95 11.61
CA ILE A 187 -10.18 15.37 10.65
C ILE A 187 -10.27 13.86 10.82
N PHE A 188 -9.14 13.15 10.91
CA PHE A 188 -9.13 11.70 11.10
C PHE A 188 -9.71 11.30 12.47
N ARG A 189 -9.51 12.10 13.52
CA ARG A 189 -10.14 11.88 14.83
C ARG A 189 -11.66 11.97 14.74
N LEU A 190 -12.17 13.01 14.09
CA LEU A 190 -13.61 13.20 13.90
C LEU A 190 -14.20 12.11 13.00
N ALA A 191 -13.45 11.64 12.00
CA ALA A 191 -13.86 10.52 11.17
C ALA A 191 -14.08 9.23 11.99
N ILE A 192 -13.23 8.94 12.97
CA ILE A 192 -13.45 7.80 13.89
C ILE A 192 -14.79 7.95 14.63
N LEU A 193 -15.08 9.14 15.18
CA LEU A 193 -16.34 9.37 15.92
C LEU A 193 -17.58 9.17 15.04
N ILE A 194 -17.50 9.56 13.77
CA ILE A 194 -18.58 9.36 12.79
C ILE A 194 -18.76 7.86 12.50
N ILE A 195 -17.67 7.13 12.26
CA ILE A 195 -17.71 5.69 11.94
C ILE A 195 -18.19 4.86 13.14
N ASP A 196 -17.70 5.18 14.34
CA ASP A 196 -18.07 4.51 15.59
C ASP A 196 -19.46 4.93 16.10
N ARG A 197 -20.10 5.91 15.45
CA ARG A 197 -21.42 6.46 15.82
C ARG A 197 -21.47 6.94 17.27
N ASN A 198 -20.40 7.61 17.70
CA ASN A 198 -20.30 8.08 19.07
C ASN A 198 -20.98 9.45 19.20
N GLU A 199 -22.30 9.41 19.41
CA GLU A 199 -23.15 10.61 19.44
C GLU A 199 -22.71 11.63 20.50
N ASP A 200 -22.55 11.18 21.73
CA ASP A 200 -22.21 12.05 22.86
C ASP A 200 -20.91 12.84 22.61
N GLN A 201 -19.88 12.16 22.10
CA GLN A 201 -18.59 12.79 21.83
C GLN A 201 -18.65 13.69 20.60
N PHE A 202 -19.28 13.24 19.52
CA PHE A 202 -19.34 14.02 18.29
C PHE A 202 -20.18 15.29 18.44
N GLU A 203 -21.29 15.24 19.18
CA GLU A 203 -22.11 16.42 19.47
C GLU A 203 -21.38 17.44 20.33
N ASN A 204 -20.65 17.00 21.36
CA ASN A 204 -19.82 17.90 22.16
C ASN A 204 -18.75 18.58 21.30
N GLU A 205 -18.13 17.84 20.37
CA GLU A 205 -17.17 18.41 19.41
C GLU A 205 -17.83 19.44 18.47
N LEU A 206 -19.05 19.19 18.01
CA LEU A 206 -19.84 20.16 17.23
C LEU A 206 -20.17 21.43 18.02
N GLU A 207 -20.45 21.32 19.32
CA GLU A 207 -20.72 22.47 20.20
C GLU A 207 -19.46 23.31 20.45
N ASN A 208 -18.31 22.66 20.62
CA ASN A 208 -17.02 23.34 20.79
C ASN A 208 -16.61 24.10 19.52
N GLY A 209 -17.10 23.66 18.36
CA GLY A 209 -16.90 24.32 17.08
C GLY A 209 -15.56 23.98 16.43
N PHE A 210 -15.56 23.85 15.11
CA PHE A 210 -14.38 23.48 14.32
C PHE A 210 -13.85 24.68 13.52
N SER A 211 -12.61 24.55 13.05
CA SER A 211 -12.12 25.43 11.98
C SER A 211 -12.92 25.20 10.70
N ARG A 212 -13.00 26.23 9.84
CA ARG A 212 -13.77 26.18 8.59
C ARG A 212 -13.34 25.04 7.65
N GLU A 213 -12.05 24.73 7.60
CA GLU A 213 -11.51 23.64 6.79
C GLU A 213 -11.98 22.27 7.31
N VAL A 214 -11.92 22.06 8.64
CA VAL A 214 -12.37 20.83 9.28
C VAL A 214 -13.88 20.66 9.10
N ALA A 215 -14.67 21.73 9.29
CA ALA A 215 -16.12 21.71 9.10
C ALA A 215 -16.50 21.28 7.67
N TYR A 216 -15.84 21.84 6.64
CA TYR A 216 -16.06 21.45 5.25
C TYR A 216 -15.77 19.96 5.01
N MET A 217 -14.63 19.47 5.53
CA MET A 217 -14.24 18.07 5.36
C MET A 217 -15.20 17.12 6.08
N VAL A 218 -15.59 17.44 7.31
CA VAL A 218 -16.56 16.68 8.10
C VAL A 218 -17.91 16.59 7.40
N TYR A 219 -18.40 17.69 6.83
CA TYR A 219 -19.64 17.67 6.07
C TYR A 219 -19.58 16.75 4.85
N THR A 220 -18.49 16.78 4.09
CA THR A 220 -18.32 15.90 2.93
C THR A 220 -18.23 14.43 3.36
N LEU A 221 -17.61 14.15 4.52
CA LEU A 221 -17.58 12.79 5.07
C LEU A 221 -18.98 12.34 5.50
N LEU A 222 -19.72 13.19 6.20
CA LEU A 222 -21.10 12.91 6.60
C LEU A 222 -22.00 12.68 5.38
N GLU A 223 -21.79 13.41 4.28
CA GLU A 223 -22.49 13.18 3.03
C GLU A 223 -22.21 11.80 2.44
N LYS A 224 -20.94 11.39 2.38
CA LYS A 224 -20.55 10.03 1.96
C LYS A 224 -21.21 8.96 2.84
N TYR A 225 -21.13 9.09 4.17
CA TYR A 225 -21.69 8.09 5.08
C TYR A 225 -23.22 8.08 5.07
N GLN A 226 -23.87 9.23 4.83
CA GLN A 226 -25.32 9.32 4.68
C GLN A 226 -25.79 8.54 3.45
N GLU A 227 -25.08 8.62 2.32
CA GLU A 227 -25.38 7.84 1.11
C GLU A 227 -25.21 6.33 1.31
N GLN A 228 -24.34 5.93 2.24
CA GLN A 228 -24.08 4.53 2.60
C GLN A 228 -25.00 4.02 3.73
N ALA A 229 -25.82 4.87 4.34
CA ALA A 229 -26.66 4.51 5.47
C ALA A 229 -27.71 3.47 5.07
N VAL A 230 -27.84 2.41 5.89
CA VAL A 230 -28.77 1.30 5.63
C VAL A 230 -30.11 1.51 6.34
N ASN A 231 -30.09 2.25 7.46
CA ASN A 231 -31.25 2.44 8.34
C ASN A 231 -31.68 3.92 8.40
N ILE A 232 -32.98 4.14 8.56
CA ILE A 232 -33.58 5.48 8.63
C ILE A 232 -33.09 6.27 9.86
N GLU A 233 -32.92 5.62 11.01
CA GLU A 233 -32.43 6.28 12.23
C GLU A 233 -30.99 6.80 12.04
N GLU A 234 -30.14 6.01 11.39
CA GLU A 234 -28.78 6.39 11.06
C GLU A 234 -28.75 7.54 10.05
N GLU A 235 -29.62 7.49 9.04
CA GLU A 235 -29.75 8.56 8.05
C GLU A 235 -30.17 9.88 8.70
N ILE A 236 -31.12 9.84 9.66
CA ILE A 236 -31.58 11.01 10.40
C ILE A 236 -30.46 11.59 11.28
N MET A 237 -29.73 10.75 12.01
CA MET A 237 -28.60 11.18 12.84
C MET A 237 -27.52 11.87 11.99
N LEU A 238 -27.10 11.23 10.89
CA LEU A 238 -26.11 11.79 9.98
C LEU A 238 -26.60 13.09 9.33
N TRP A 239 -27.90 13.19 9.02
CA TRP A 239 -28.51 14.41 8.50
C TRP A 239 -28.44 15.56 9.51
N GLU A 240 -28.73 15.29 10.79
CA GLU A 240 -28.64 16.28 11.85
C GLU A 240 -27.22 16.78 12.03
N TRP A 241 -26.25 15.86 12.09
CA TRP A 241 -24.83 16.20 12.17
C TRP A 241 -24.37 17.01 10.96
N LYS A 242 -24.81 16.63 9.75
CA LYS A 242 -24.51 17.35 8.51
C LYS A 242 -25.09 18.76 8.54
N TYR A 243 -26.30 18.94 9.05
CA TYR A 243 -26.93 20.24 9.20
C TYR A 243 -26.18 21.13 10.20
N ARG A 244 -25.78 20.57 11.36
CA ARG A 244 -25.00 21.30 12.37
C ARG A 244 -23.61 21.67 11.84
N ALA A 245 -22.90 20.75 11.19
CA ALA A 245 -21.60 21.00 10.57
C ALA A 245 -21.66 22.10 9.50
N ARG A 246 -22.74 22.15 8.70
CA ARG A 246 -22.95 23.21 7.70
C ARG A 246 -23.05 24.61 8.31
N ARG A 247 -23.53 24.75 9.55
CA ARG A 247 -23.61 26.04 10.25
C ARG A 247 -22.24 26.56 10.70
N LEU A 248 -21.23 25.69 10.74
CA LEU A 248 -19.86 26.02 11.16
C LEU A 248 -18.96 26.41 9.97
N MET A 249 -19.47 26.36 8.73
CA MET A 249 -18.77 26.77 7.50
C MET A 249 -19.03 28.22 7.09
#